data_AF-A0A2V7D8J2-F1
#
_entry.id   AF-A0A2V7D8J2-F1
#
_cell.length_a   1.000
_cell.length_b   1.000
_cell.length_c   1.000
_cell.angle_alpha   90.00
_cell.angle_beta   90.00
_cell.angle_gamma   90.00
#
_symmetry.space_group_name_H-M   'P 1'
#
loop_
_entity.id
_entity.type
_entity.pdbx_description
1 polymer ?
#
loop_
_entity_poly.entity_id
_entity_poly.type
_entity_poly.pdbx_seq_one_letter_code
_entity_poly.pdbx_strand_id
1 'polypeptide(L)'
;FFAAPMPPDQTPTGDDKEVTDLRWLAPAEALETQKRGQISLRNPTIRNLMLFTDATSASDALARLRGRTVTTIAPRILMQPDGTRRILMPGDPDY
;
A
#
# COMPACT_ATOMS: atom_id res chain seq x y z
N PHE A 1 3.62 -6.43 -4.12
CA PHE A 1 4.01 -6.20 -2.73
C PHE A 1 4.28 -7.54 -2.08
N PHE A 2 4.98 -7.57 -0.95
CA PHE A 2 5.25 -8.80 -0.20
C PHE A 2 4.69 -8.66 1.22
N ALA A 3 4.31 -9.77 1.84
CA ALA A 3 3.87 -9.84 3.22
C ALA A 3 4.42 -11.13 3.86
N ALA A 4 4.84 -11.05 5.11
CA ALA A 4 5.39 -12.16 5.87
C ALA A 4 5.00 -12.03 7.34
N PRO A 5 4.88 -13.15 8.08
CA PRO A 5 4.74 -13.08 9.52
C PRO A 5 6.05 -12.57 10.13
N MET A 6 5.92 -11.68 11.11
CA MET A 6 7.06 -11.23 11.91
C MET A 6 7.46 -12.35 12.87
N PRO A 7 8.76 -12.71 12.97
CA PRO A 7 9.23 -13.60 14.01
C PRO A 7 8.91 -13.05 15.41
N PRO A 8 8.68 -13.92 16.41
CA PRO A 8 8.41 -13.46 17.77
C PRO A 8 9.55 -12.58 18.30
N ASP A 9 9.19 -11.64 19.16
CA ASP A 9 10.11 -10.80 19.95
C ASP A 9 11.07 -9.90 19.14
N GLN A 10 10.78 -9.64 17.87
CA GLN A 10 11.54 -8.64 17.11
C GLN A 10 11.21 -7.21 17.55
N THR A 11 12.24 -6.38 17.68
CA THR A 11 12.11 -4.94 17.95
C THR A 11 12.54 -4.16 16.70
N PRO A 12 11.68 -3.31 16.12
CA PRO A 12 12.05 -2.52 14.95
C PRO A 12 13.05 -1.44 15.34
N THR A 13 14.06 -1.22 14.50
CA THR A 13 15.08 -0.17 14.66
C THR A 13 15.22 0.62 13.35
N GLY A 14 15.37 1.94 13.46
CA GLY A 14 15.58 2.84 12.32
C GLY A 14 17.07 2.94 11.99
N ASP A 15 17.37 3.58 10.86
CA ASP A 15 18.76 3.89 10.45
C ASP A 15 19.21 5.30 10.88
N ASP A 16 18.32 6.02 11.56
CA ASP A 16 18.45 7.41 12.00
C ASP A 16 18.85 8.40 10.88
N LYS A 17 18.56 8.05 9.62
CA LYS A 17 18.87 8.88 8.44
C LYS A 17 17.65 9.10 7.57
N GLU A 18 17.01 8.03 7.13
CA GLU A 18 15.86 8.08 6.22
C GLU A 18 14.54 7.84 6.97
N VAL A 19 14.58 7.01 8.02
CA VAL A 19 13.39 6.66 8.82
C VAL A 19 13.20 7.67 9.96
N THR A 20 12.09 8.40 9.94
CA THR A 20 11.78 9.39 10.99
C THR A 20 10.97 8.83 12.16
N ASP A 21 10.21 7.76 11.91
CA ASP A 21 9.27 7.19 12.88
C ASP A 21 9.13 5.68 12.66
N LEU A 22 8.97 4.93 13.76
CA LEU A 22 8.62 3.51 13.75
C LEU A 22 7.40 3.27 14.63
N ARG A 23 6.37 2.62 14.06
CA ARG A 23 5.11 2.35 14.76
C ARG A 23 4.54 1.01 14.34
N TRP A 24 4.06 0.23 15.32
CA TRP A 24 3.19 -0.92 15.08
C TRP A 24 1.74 -0.43 15.11
N LEU A 25 1.01 -0.64 14.01
CA LEU A 25 -0.38 -0.22 13.86
C LEU A 25 -1.18 -1.35 13.22
N ALA A 26 -2.44 -1.51 13.66
CA ALA A 26 -3.37 -2.34 12.91
C ALA A 26 -3.66 -1.71 11.52
N PRO A 27 -3.97 -2.49 10.47
CA PRO A 27 -4.23 -1.93 9.14
C PRO A 27 -5.35 -0.87 9.12
N ALA A 28 -6.46 -1.11 9.81
CA ALA A 28 -7.55 -0.15 9.93
C ALA A 28 -7.13 1.13 10.68
N GLU A 29 -6.35 0.98 11.74
CA GLU A 29 -5.82 2.11 12.51
C GLU A 29 -4.88 2.99 11.67
N ALA A 30 -4.00 2.38 10.87
CA ALA A 30 -3.10 3.12 9.99
C ALA A 30 -3.88 3.94 8.94
N LEU A 31 -4.96 3.37 8.39
CA LEU A 31 -5.84 4.08 7.44
C LEU A 31 -6.55 5.26 8.11
N GLU A 32 -7.13 5.09 9.30
CA GLU A 32 -7.80 6.18 10.01
C GLU A 32 -6.82 7.28 10.46
N THR A 33 -5.61 6.89 10.90
CA THR A 33 -4.54 7.82 11.27
C THR A 33 -4.08 8.64 10.06
N GLN A 34 -3.99 8.00 8.88
CA GLN A 34 -3.70 8.69 7.63
C GLN A 34 -4.83 9.64 7.23
N LYS A 35 -6.11 9.24 7.35
CA LYS A 35 -7.26 10.10 7.06
C LYS A 35 -7.28 11.36 7.93
N ARG A 36 -6.82 11.26 9.18
CA ARG A 36 -6.65 12.42 10.09
C ARG A 36 -5.39 13.24 9.81
N GLY A 37 -4.58 12.88 8.82
CA GLY A 37 -3.34 13.58 8.47
C GLY A 37 -2.19 13.38 9.46
N GLN A 38 -2.28 12.39 10.35
CA GLN A 38 -1.28 12.15 11.40
C GLN A 38 -0.10 11.30 10.93
N ILE A 39 -0.25 10.56 9.84
CA ILE A 39 0.82 9.86 9.12
C ILE A 39 0.65 10.05 7.62
N SER A 40 1.77 10.05 6.88
CA SER A 40 1.76 10.12 5.41
C SER A 40 1.89 8.72 4.83
N LEU A 41 0.89 8.29 4.04
CA LEU A 41 0.96 7.03 3.28
C LEU A 41 0.74 7.32 1.79
N ARG A 42 1.58 6.73 0.96
CA ARG A 42 1.38 6.75 -0.50
C ARG A 42 0.20 5.85 -0.87
N ASN A 43 -0.50 6.18 -1.96
CA ASN A 43 -1.66 5.41 -2.43
C ASN A 43 -1.38 3.90 -2.58
N PRO A 44 -0.23 3.42 -3.11
CA PRO A 44 0.06 1.98 -3.14
C PRO A 44 0.04 1.32 -1.75
N THR A 45 0.56 2.00 -0.72
CA THR A 45 0.54 1.51 0.66
C THR A 45 -0.88 1.46 1.21
N ILE A 46 -1.68 2.52 0.99
CA ILE A 46 -3.10 2.56 1.38
C ILE A 46 -3.85 1.37 0.76
N ARG A 47 -3.69 1.14 -0.55
CA ARG A 47 -4.35 0.02 -1.25
C ARG A 47 -3.92 -1.35 -0.72
N ASN A 48 -2.65 -1.52 -0.34
CA ASN A 48 -2.18 -2.77 0.27
C ASN A 48 -2.75 -2.96 1.68
N LEU A 49 -2.82 -1.92 2.52
CA LEU A 49 -3.39 -2.00 3.87
C LEU A 49 -4.88 -2.37 3.84
N MET A 50 -5.64 -1.86 2.88
CA MET A 50 -7.05 -2.22 2.68
C MET A 50 -7.26 -3.73 2.44
N LEU A 51 -6.24 -4.47 2.01
CA LEU A 51 -6.35 -5.92 1.82
C LEU A 51 -6.43 -6.70 3.15
N PHE A 52 -6.12 -6.04 4.27
CA PHE A 52 -5.97 -6.66 5.59
C PHE A 52 -6.95 -6.12 6.64
N THR A 53 -7.82 -5.17 6.30
CA THR A 53 -8.70 -4.50 7.30
C THR A 53 -9.64 -5.46 8.02
N ASP A 54 -10.03 -6.55 7.38
CA ASP A 54 -10.95 -7.55 7.94
C ASP A 54 -10.24 -8.80 8.46
N ALA A 55 -8.89 -8.79 8.49
CA ALA A 55 -8.12 -9.92 8.96
C ALA A 55 -8.04 -9.93 10.50
N THR A 56 -8.26 -11.09 11.11
CA THR A 56 -8.25 -11.24 12.58
C THR A 56 -6.92 -11.70 13.15
N SER A 57 -6.00 -12.14 12.29
CA SER A 57 -4.65 -12.59 12.65
C SER A 57 -3.70 -12.48 11.47
N ALA A 58 -2.39 -12.59 11.72
CA ALA A 58 -1.38 -12.64 10.65
C ALA A 58 -1.58 -13.86 9.71
N SER A 59 -2.01 -15.00 10.26
CA SER A 59 -2.30 -16.20 9.46
C SER A 59 -3.49 -15.99 8.53
N ASP A 60 -4.59 -15.43 9.05
CA ASP A 60 -5.78 -15.08 8.25
C ASP A 60 -5.43 -14.04 7.16
N ALA A 61 -4.68 -12.99 7.53
CA ALA A 61 -4.22 -11.97 6.60
C ALA A 61 -3.45 -12.57 5.40
N LEU A 62 -2.50 -13.48 5.67
CA LEU A 62 -1.71 -14.13 4.62
C LEU A 62 -2.54 -15.14 3.82
N ALA A 63 -3.45 -15.88 4.45
CA ALA A 63 -4.33 -16.83 3.78
C ALA A 63 -5.21 -16.13 2.75
N ARG A 64 -5.75 -14.94 3.06
CA ARG A 64 -6.55 -14.11 2.14
C ARG A 64 -5.81 -13.66 0.89
N LEU A 65 -4.48 -13.61 0.94
CA LEU A 65 -3.66 -13.22 -0.21
C LEU A 65 -3.31 -14.39 -1.14
N ARG A 66 -3.40 -15.63 -0.65
CA ARG A 66 -3.02 -16.81 -1.43
C ARG A 66 -3.92 -16.95 -2.65
N GLY A 67 -3.31 -17.20 -3.81
CA GLY A 67 -4.02 -17.44 -5.06
C GLY A 67 -4.70 -16.21 -5.68
N ARG A 68 -4.55 -15.02 -5.08
CA ARG A 68 -5.11 -13.79 -5.67
C ARG A 68 -4.41 -13.45 -6.98
N THR A 69 -5.19 -13.11 -8.00
CA THR A 69 -4.68 -12.51 -9.22
C THR A 69 -4.19 -11.09 -8.93
N VAL A 70 -2.90 -10.86 -9.16
CA VAL A 70 -2.31 -9.52 -9.06
C VAL A 70 -2.32 -8.92 -10.46
N THR A 71 -3.17 -7.90 -10.66
CA THR A 71 -3.22 -7.17 -11.93
C THR A 71 -2.10 -6.13 -11.93
N THR A 72 -1.28 -6.13 -12.98
CA THR A 72 -0.25 -5.11 -13.16
C THR A 72 -0.89 -3.75 -13.40
N ILE A 73 -0.59 -2.78 -12.54
CA ILE A 73 -0.99 -1.39 -12.73
C ILE A 73 0.16 -0.65 -13.41
N ALA A 74 0.08 -0.50 -14.74
CA ALA A 74 1.08 0.19 -15.55
C ALA A 74 0.46 1.37 -16.31
N PRO A 75 0.41 2.58 -15.70
CA PRO A 75 -0.14 3.74 -16.39
C PRO A 75 0.68 4.12 -17.62
N ARG A 76 0.01 4.57 -18.69
CA ARG A 76 0.64 5.16 -19.88
C ARG A 76 0.52 6.68 -19.82
N ILE A 77 1.54 7.38 -20.29
CA ILE A 77 1.54 8.85 -20.35
C ILE A 77 1.46 9.25 -21.82
N LEU A 78 0.37 9.92 -22.19
CA LEU A 78 0.21 10.52 -23.50
C LEU A 78 0.52 12.01 -23.44
N MET A 79 1.36 12.48 -24.37
CA MET A 79 1.54 13.90 -24.60
C MET A 79 0.41 14.43 -25.48
N GLN A 80 -0.29 15.45 -25.02
CA GLN A 80 -1.35 16.12 -25.77
C GLN A 80 -0.76 17.20 -26.71
N PRO A 81 -1.48 17.60 -27.78
CA PRO A 81 -1.02 18.65 -28.69
C PRO A 81 -0.77 20.01 -28.03
N ASP A 82 -1.47 20.31 -26.93
CA ASP A 82 -1.29 21.53 -26.12
C ASP A 82 -0.10 21.45 -25.15
N GLY A 83 0.66 20.34 -25.18
CA GLY A 83 1.80 20.09 -24.31
C GLY A 83 1.44 19.54 -22.92
N THR A 84 0.15 19.29 -22.63
CA THR A 84 -0.27 18.69 -21.36
C THR A 84 -0.07 17.16 -21.37
N ARG A 85 0.01 16.56 -20.17
CA ARG A 85 0.14 15.11 -19.98
C ARG A 85 -1.21 14.52 -19.59
N ARG A 86 -1.69 13.55 -20.37
CA ARG A 86 -2.82 12.69 -19.99
C ARG A 86 -2.31 11.34 -19.50
N ILE A 87 -2.74 10.93 -18.31
CA ILE A 87 -2.43 9.60 -17.76
C ILE A 87 -3.57 8.67 -18.14
N LEU A 88 -3.24 7.52 -18.73
CA LEU A 88 -4.16 6.42 -18.98
C LEU A 88 -3.88 5.30 -17.99
N MET A 89 -4.90 4.90 -17.26
CA MET A 89 -4.86 3.76 -16.33
C MET A 89 -5.29 2.48 -17.06
N PRO A 90 -4.74 1.31 -16.70
CA PRO A 90 -5.26 0.04 -17.23
C PRO A 90 -6.78 -0.07 -17.04
N GLY A 91 -7.51 -0.21 -18.14
CA GLY A 91 -8.97 -0.27 -18.16
C GLY A 91 -9.68 1.00 -18.64
N ASP A 92 -8.96 2.11 -18.84
CA ASP A 92 -9.53 3.28 -19.53
C ASP A 92 -9.85 2.93 -21.00
N PRO A 93 -10.90 3.52 -21.62
CA PRO A 93 -11.28 3.24 -23.00
C PRO A 93 -10.14 3.44 -24.02
N ASP A 94 -9.23 4.37 -23.72
CA ASP A 94 -8.10 4.74 -24.58
C ASP A 94 -6.77 4.07 -24.15
N TYR A 95 -6.79 3.14 -23.18
CA TYR A 95 -5.57 2.54 -22.57
C TYR A 95 -4.71 1.72 -23.53
#